data_AF-A0A956KJG5-F1
#
_entry.id   AF-A0A956KJG5-F1
#
_cell.length_a   1.000
_cell.length_b   1.000
_cell.length_c   1.000
_cell.angle_alpha   90.00
_cell.angle_beta   90.00
_cell.angle_gamma   90.00
#
_symmetry.space_group_name_H-M   'P 1'
#
loop_
_entity.id
_entity.type
_entity.pdbx_description
1 polymer ?
#
loop_
_entity_poly.entity_id
_entity_poly.type
_entity_poly.pdbx_seq_one_letter_code
_entity_poly.pdbx_strand_id
1 'polypeptide(L)'
;MTTDVELLRRWREGDAKAGNELFRRHFHSLYRFFRDKTTGGADDLIQATFLACVRARDQFRGDSSFRTYLFTVARHQLYRHIRAHARAPELDFAHTSLLDIATSPSVVLERDQRRAQLLQA
;
A
#
# COMPACT_ATOMS: atom_id res chain seq x y z
N MET A 1 10.58 24.25 -12.77
CA MET A 1 9.78 23.40 -11.86
C MET A 1 10.72 22.64 -10.95
N THR A 2 10.47 22.60 -9.64
CA THR A 2 11.30 21.84 -8.68
C THR A 2 11.12 20.34 -8.89
N THR A 3 12.20 19.58 -9.03
CA THR A 3 12.16 18.12 -9.22
C THR A 3 11.92 17.38 -7.91
N ASP A 4 11.50 16.13 -7.97
CA ASP A 4 11.33 15.30 -6.77
C ASP A 4 12.64 15.07 -6.02
N VAL A 5 13.76 14.98 -6.76
CA VAL A 5 15.11 14.87 -6.19
C VAL A 5 15.46 16.11 -5.37
N GLU A 6 15.15 17.30 -5.89
CA GLU A 6 15.43 18.55 -5.18
C GLU A 6 14.53 18.74 -3.95
N LEU A 7 13.25 18.38 -4.05
CA LEU A 7 12.34 18.39 -2.89
C LEU A 7 12.81 17.42 -1.81
N LEU A 8 13.24 16.22 -2.19
CA LEU A 8 13.77 15.22 -1.27
C LEU A 8 15.05 15.71 -0.57
N ARG A 9 15.98 16.33 -1.32
CA ARG A 9 17.21 16.91 -0.76
C ARG A 9 16.88 17.94 0.33
N ARG A 10 16.04 18.92 0.00
CA ARG A 10 15.59 19.96 0.95
C ARG A 10 14.87 19.37 2.15
N TRP A 11 14.03 18.35 1.94
CA TRP A 11 13.31 17.69 3.02
C TRP A 11 14.26 17.00 4.02
N ARG A 12 15.34 16.38 3.53
CA ARG A 12 16.39 15.79 4.39
C ARG A 12 17.18 16.85 5.17
N GLU A 13 17.33 18.04 4.60
CA GLU A 13 17.93 19.21 5.27
C GLU A 13 16.99 19.88 6.30
N GLY A 14 15.78 19.34 6.50
CA GLY A 14 14.84 19.82 7.52
C GLY A 14 13.69 20.68 6.97
N ASP A 15 13.62 20.92 5.66
CA ASP A 15 12.51 21.65 5.05
C ASP A 15 11.25 20.79 4.98
N ALA A 16 10.42 20.88 6.02
CA ALA A 16 9.15 20.17 6.09
C ALA A 16 8.19 20.53 4.93
N LYS A 17 8.27 21.75 4.37
CA LYS A 17 7.41 22.16 3.25
C LYS A 17 7.79 21.41 1.97
N ALA A 18 9.08 21.14 1.77
CA ALA A 18 9.55 20.34 0.64
C ALA A 18 9.01 18.89 0.71
N GLY A 19 9.01 18.28 1.90
CA GLY A 19 8.40 16.97 2.12
C GLY A 19 6.89 16.96 1.85
N ASN A 20 6.17 17.97 2.34
CA ASN A 20 4.73 18.11 2.10
C ASN A 20 4.40 18.23 0.62
N GLU A 21 5.13 19.06 -0.13
CA GLU A 21 4.93 19.18 -1.58
C GLU A 21 5.25 17.88 -2.31
N LEU A 22 6.32 17.18 -1.91
CA LEU A 22 6.66 15.87 -2.47
C LEU A 22 5.53 14.86 -2.27
N PHE A 23 4.96 14.76 -1.06
CA PHE A 23 3.82 13.89 -0.80
C PHE A 23 2.56 14.32 -1.55
N ARG A 24 2.27 15.62 -1.61
CA ARG A 24 1.10 16.17 -2.32
C ARG A 24 1.10 15.79 -3.80
N ARG A 25 2.27 15.83 -4.44
CA ARG A 25 2.44 15.41 -5.85
C ARG A 25 2.10 13.94 -6.09
N HIS A 26 2.45 13.07 -5.14
CA HIS A 26 2.24 11.62 -5.28
C HIS A 26 0.92 11.13 -4.68
N PHE A 27 0.24 11.95 -3.88
CA PHE A 27 -0.98 11.59 -3.15
C PHE A 27 -2.04 10.98 -4.06
N HIS A 28 -2.39 11.65 -5.17
CA HIS A 28 -3.46 11.17 -6.05
C HIS A 28 -3.15 9.79 -6.66
N SER A 29 -1.89 9.57 -7.04
CA SER A 29 -1.45 8.28 -7.60
C SER A 29 -1.49 7.18 -6.53
N LEU A 30 -1.09 7.50 -5.31
CA LEU A 30 -1.10 6.58 -4.18
C LEU A 30 -2.54 6.23 -3.75
N TYR A 31 -3.43 7.22 -3.72
CA TYR A 31 -4.85 7.04 -3.43
C TYR A 31 -5.51 6.10 -4.43
N ARG A 32 -5.34 6.35 -5.74
CA ARG A 32 -5.84 5.43 -6.78
C ARG A 32 -5.28 4.02 -6.59
N PHE A 33 -3.99 3.90 -6.31
CA PHE A 33 -3.34 2.60 -6.14
C PHE A 33 -3.98 1.74 -5.04
N PHE A 34 -4.31 2.33 -3.89
CA PHE A 34 -4.94 1.62 -2.78
C PHE A 34 -6.44 1.39 -3.01
N ARG A 35 -7.16 2.39 -3.49
CA ARG A 35 -8.59 2.27 -3.82
C ARG A 35 -8.84 1.16 -4.84
N ASP A 36 -7.96 0.99 -5.82
CA ASP A 36 -8.09 -0.05 -6.84
C ASP A 36 -7.76 -1.47 -6.29
N LYS A 37 -7.29 -1.60 -5.03
CA LYS A 37 -6.84 -2.86 -4.43
C LYS A 37 -7.51 -3.19 -3.09
N THR A 38 -8.35 -2.29 -2.59
CA THR A 38 -9.00 -2.41 -1.28
C THR A 38 -10.40 -1.83 -1.38
N THR A 39 -11.37 -2.47 -0.74
CA THR A 39 -12.76 -1.98 -0.64
C THR A 39 -12.92 -0.94 0.47
N GLY A 40 -11.92 -0.77 1.34
CA GLY A 40 -11.85 0.21 2.41
C GLY A 40 -10.43 0.37 2.98
N GLY A 41 -10.21 1.37 3.84
CA GLY A 41 -8.93 1.59 4.52
C GLY A 41 -7.82 2.23 3.65
N ALA A 42 -8.17 2.79 2.49
CA ALA A 42 -7.20 3.46 1.61
C ALA A 42 -6.51 4.64 2.30
N ASP A 43 -7.26 5.45 3.06
CA ASP A 43 -6.72 6.60 3.78
C ASP A 43 -5.72 6.19 4.87
N ASP A 44 -6.02 5.13 5.62
CA ASP A 44 -5.12 4.58 6.63
C ASP A 44 -3.84 4.03 6.00
N LEU A 45 -3.96 3.35 4.85
CA LEU A 45 -2.82 2.85 4.09
C LEU A 45 -1.94 3.98 3.54
N ILE A 46 -2.53 5.08 3.10
CA ILE A 46 -1.79 6.28 2.68
C ILE A 46 -1.05 6.87 3.87
N GLN A 47 -1.73 7.06 5.00
CA GLN A 47 -1.11 7.60 6.21
C GLN A 47 0.04 6.71 6.69
N ALA A 48 -0.17 5.39 6.75
CA ALA A 48 0.86 4.43 7.13
C ALA A 48 2.06 4.43 6.16
N THR A 49 1.80 4.63 4.87
CA THR A 49 2.85 4.74 3.83
C THR A 49 3.68 6.00 4.06
N PHE A 50 3.04 7.16 4.19
CA PHE A 50 3.74 8.42 4.41
C PHE A 50 4.50 8.44 5.73
N LEU A 51 3.91 7.92 6.81
CA LEU A 51 4.59 7.80 8.10
C LEU A 51 5.83 6.91 8.01
N ALA A 52 5.76 5.80 7.28
CA ALA A 52 6.92 4.95 7.02
C ALA A 52 8.00 5.69 6.22
N CYS A 53 7.62 6.46 5.19
CA CYS A 53 8.55 7.30 4.44
C CYS A 53 9.20 8.38 5.32
N VAL A 54 8.45 9.03 6.22
CA VAL A 54 8.99 10.03 7.16
C VAL A 54 10.03 9.39 8.08
N ARG A 55 9.72 8.22 8.65
CA ARG A 55 10.62 7.49 9.55
C ARG A 55 11.89 7.00 8.86
N ALA A 56 11.82 6.73 7.57
CA ALA A 56 12.93 6.19 6.78
C ALA A 56 13.53 7.20 5.80
N ARG A 57 13.19 8.50 5.91
CA ARG A 57 13.60 9.52 4.92
C ARG A 57 15.11 9.61 4.73
N ASP A 58 15.87 9.40 5.81
CA ASP A 58 17.32 9.50 5.83
C ASP A 58 18.00 8.22 5.34
N GLN A 59 17.25 7.12 5.20
CA GLN A 59 17.75 5.82 4.73
C GLN A 59 17.61 5.64 3.22
N PHE A 60 16.84 6.50 2.55
CA PHE A 60 16.69 6.44 1.10
C PHE A 60 17.98 6.88 0.39
N ARG A 61 18.62 5.95 -0.32
CA ARG A 61 19.93 6.12 -0.94
C ARG A 61 19.91 6.87 -2.28
N GLY A 62 18.74 7.02 -2.90
CA GLY A 62 18.63 7.67 -4.21
C GLY A 62 18.89 6.73 -5.40
N ASP A 63 19.05 5.43 -5.18
CA ASP A 63 19.27 4.42 -6.22
C ASP A 63 18.06 4.22 -7.17
N SER A 64 16.94 4.89 -6.90
CA SER A 64 15.74 4.90 -7.74
C SER A 64 15.01 6.24 -7.64
N SER A 65 13.95 6.42 -8.42
CA SER A 65 13.08 7.59 -8.23
C SER A 65 12.35 7.54 -6.89
N PHE A 66 12.05 8.70 -6.29
CA PHE A 66 11.23 8.75 -5.08
C PHE A 66 9.88 8.06 -5.27
N ARG A 67 9.27 8.19 -6.46
CA ARG A 67 8.04 7.47 -6.83
C ARG A 67 8.22 5.97 -6.71
N THR A 68 9.29 5.40 -7.26
CA THR A 68 9.58 3.96 -7.15
C THR A 68 9.64 3.52 -5.69
N TYR A 69 10.41 4.24 -4.88
CA TYR A 69 10.53 3.97 -3.45
C TYR A 69 9.18 4.05 -2.71
N LEU A 70 8.41 5.11 -2.94
CA LEU A 70 7.09 5.30 -2.34
C LEU A 70 6.16 4.13 -2.64
N PHE A 71 6.13 3.67 -3.88
CA PHE A 71 5.29 2.55 -4.29
C PHE A 71 5.79 1.19 -3.81
N THR A 72 7.07 1.05 -3.47
CA THR A 72 7.58 -0.14 -2.75
C THR A 72 7.06 -0.16 -1.33
N VAL A 73 7.14 0.98 -0.61
CA VAL A 73 6.58 1.11 0.75
C VAL A 73 5.07 0.85 0.74
N ALA A 74 4.35 1.44 -0.22
CA ALA A 74 2.91 1.26 -0.38
C ALA A 74 2.50 -0.21 -0.57
N ARG A 75 3.25 -0.97 -1.39
CA ARG A 75 3.03 -2.41 -1.57
C ARG A 75 3.24 -3.18 -0.27
N HIS A 76 4.28 -2.85 0.50
CA HIS A 76 4.49 -3.48 1.80
C HIS A 76 3.33 -3.22 2.77
N GLN A 77 2.79 -1.99 2.80
CA GLN A 77 1.63 -1.68 3.63
C GLN A 77 0.38 -2.44 3.17
N LEU A 78 0.12 -2.48 1.86
CA LEU A 78 -0.97 -3.26 1.31
C LEU A 78 -0.87 -4.75 1.69
N TYR A 79 0.31 -5.37 1.53
CA TYR A 79 0.49 -6.78 1.90
C TYR A 79 0.35 -7.04 3.40
N ARG A 80 0.69 -6.06 4.25
CA ARG A 80 0.42 -6.16 5.70
C ARG A 80 -1.08 -6.09 5.96
N HIS A 81 -1.79 -5.14 5.34
CA HIS A 81 -3.23 -4.98 5.45
C HIS A 81 -3.97 -6.23 4.98
N ILE A 82 -3.68 -6.75 3.78
CA ILE A 82 -4.31 -7.98 3.27
C ILE A 82 -4.07 -9.17 4.20
N ARG A 83 -2.84 -9.34 4.71
CA ARG A 83 -2.53 -10.44 5.66
C ARG A 83 -3.24 -10.31 7.00
N ALA A 84 -3.44 -9.09 7.49
CA ALA A 84 -4.20 -8.87 8.72
C ALA A 84 -5.67 -9.23 8.53
N HIS A 85 -6.28 -8.81 7.42
CA HIS A 85 -7.69 -9.10 7.11
C HIS A 85 -7.92 -10.58 6.78
N ALA A 86 -6.93 -11.29 6.22
CA ALA A 86 -7.00 -12.73 6.01
C ALA A 86 -7.03 -13.54 7.34
N ARG A 87 -6.37 -13.02 8.39
CA ARG A 87 -6.26 -13.68 9.70
C ARG A 87 -7.42 -13.38 10.64
N ALA A 88 -8.17 -12.32 10.37
CA ALA A 88 -9.30 -11.88 11.17
C ALA A 88 -10.60 -11.89 10.34
N PRO A 89 -11.16 -13.05 9.97
CA PRO A 89 -12.55 -13.08 9.55
C PRO A 89 -13.41 -12.98 10.81
N GLU A 90 -13.51 -11.81 11.42
CA GLU A 90 -14.73 -11.48 12.17
C GLU A 90 -15.81 -11.27 11.12
N LEU A 91 -16.51 -12.35 10.80
CA LEU A 91 -17.66 -12.32 9.90
C LEU A 91 -18.78 -11.58 10.60
N ASP A 92 -18.84 -10.27 10.39
CA ASP A 92 -20.07 -9.53 10.60
C ASP A 92 -21.00 -9.84 9.43
N PHE A 93 -21.86 -10.85 9.62
CA PHE A 93 -22.82 -11.30 8.63
C PHE A 93 -23.84 -10.22 8.25
N ALA A 94 -23.96 -9.12 9.01
CA ALA A 94 -24.84 -8.01 8.65
C ALA A 94 -24.25 -7.09 7.57
N HIS A 95 -22.93 -7.02 7.45
CA HIS A 95 -22.24 -6.07 6.57
C HIS A 95 -21.29 -6.71 5.55
N THR A 96 -21.00 -8.01 5.68
CA THR A 96 -20.09 -8.71 4.77
C THR A 96 -20.84 -9.19 3.52
N SER A 97 -20.50 -8.64 2.35
CA SER A 97 -21.06 -9.09 1.08
C SER A 97 -20.47 -10.44 0.65
N LEU A 98 -21.24 -11.27 -0.05
CA LEU A 98 -20.77 -12.52 -0.66
C LEU A 98 -19.54 -12.31 -1.59
N LEU A 99 -19.43 -11.12 -2.20
CA LEU A 99 -18.29 -10.75 -3.02
C LEU A 99 -17.00 -10.65 -2.20
N ASP A 100 -17.06 -10.04 -1.00
CA ASP A 100 -15.89 -9.88 -0.12
C ASP A 100 -15.40 -11.25 0.37
N ILE A 101 -16.33 -12.16 0.67
CA ILE A 101 -16.04 -13.56 1.02
C ILE A 101 -15.34 -14.26 -0.14
N ALA A 102 -15.84 -14.12 -1.36
CA ALA A 102 -15.29 -14.77 -2.54
C ALA A 102 -13.89 -14.27 -2.95
N THR A 103 -13.55 -13.03 -2.58
CA THR A 103 -12.22 -12.43 -2.80
C THR A 103 -11.31 -12.49 -1.58
N SER A 104 -11.77 -13.07 -0.47
CA SER A 104 -10.95 -13.24 0.73
C SER A 104 -9.68 -14.01 0.38
N PRO A 105 -8.50 -13.57 0.86
CA PRO A 105 -7.24 -14.27 0.60
C PRO A 105 -7.30 -15.75 0.97
N SER A 106 -8.05 -16.10 2.01
CA SER A 106 -8.26 -17.48 2.45
C SER A 106 -8.99 -18.32 1.38
N VAL A 107 -10.03 -17.76 0.76
CA VAL A 107 -10.81 -18.41 -0.32
C VAL A 107 -10.05 -18.44 -1.63
N VAL A 108 -9.29 -17.39 -1.94
CA VAL A 108 -8.45 -17.32 -3.15
C VAL A 108 -7.31 -18.36 -3.05
N LEU A 109 -6.66 -18.48 -1.90
CA LEU A 109 -5.61 -19.48 -1.66
C LEU A 109 -6.17 -20.92 -1.70
N GLU A 110 -7.39 -21.14 -1.19
CA GLU A 110 -8.06 -22.45 -1.29
C GLU A 110 -8.40 -22.84 -2.74
N ARG A 111 -8.79 -21.85 -3.57
CA ARG A 111 -9.06 -22.06 -5.00
C ARG A 111 -7.82 -22.48 -5.78
N ASP A 112 -6.67 -21.87 -5.49
CA ASP A 112 -5.40 -22.24 -6.12
C ASP A 112 -4.95 -23.65 -5.70
N GLN A 113 -5.15 -24.04 -4.44
CA GLN A 113 -4.85 -25.39 -3.96
C GLN A 113 -5.75 -26.46 -4.60
N ARG A 114 -7.05 -26.21 -4.75
CA ARG A 114 -7.98 -27.15 -5.41
C ARG A 114 -7.68 -27.31 -6.91
N ARG A 115 -7.26 -26.25 -7.59
CA ARG A 115 -6.85 -26.31 -9.01
C ARG A 115 -5.63 -27.19 -9.24
N ALA A 116 -4.65 -27.16 -8.32
CA ALA A 116 -3.47 -28.01 -8.43
C ALA A 116 -3.79 -29.51 -8.31
N GLN A 117 -4.80 -29.88 -7.51
CA GLN A 117 -5.20 -31.28 -7.32
C GLN A 117 -5.97 -31.86 -8.52
N LEU A 118 -6.73 -31.04 -9.24
CA LEU A 118 -7.49 -31.48 -10.42
C LEU A 118 -6.62 -31.75 -11.66
N LEU A 119 -5.39 -31.24 -11.69
CA LEU A 119 -4.43 -31.50 -12.77
C LEU A 119 -3.58 -32.76 -12.52
N GLN A 120 -3.81 -33.46 -11.40
CA GLN A 120 -3.14 -34.72 -11.04
C GLN A 120 -4.07 -35.95 -11.07
N ALA A 121 -5.33 -35.80 -11.51
CA ALA A 121 -6.30 -36.88 -11.71
C ALA A 121 -6.62 -37.04 -13.20
#